data_AF-A0A3Q4I620-F1
#
_entry.id   AF-A0A3Q4I620-F1
#
_cell.length_a   1.000
_cell.length_b   1.000
_cell.length_c   1.000
_cell.angle_alpha   90.00
_cell.angle_beta   90.00
_cell.angle_gamma   90.00
#
_symmetry.space_group_name_H-M   'P 1'
#
loop_
_entity.id
_entity.type
_entity.pdbx_description
1 polymer ?
#
loop_
_entity_poly.entity_id
_entity_poly.type
_entity_poly.pdbx_seq_one_letter_code
_entity_poly.pdbx_strand_id
1 'polypeptide(L)'
;MRIINIGPDPSLAYRPNLETSKAKDKEDYRNFESGNLIDRVFNTYSLMHTYQTVEFVNQKHTEWNGCNHTRMGMMDAIMSLDQLVDESDPDVDFPNSFHAFQTAEGIRQEHPDKEWFHLVGLIHDVGKIMALWDEPQWAVVGDTFPVGCKFQNSIVFRNNTFLKNPDDNNPKYNTEFGIYEPNCGLDNVLMSWGHDEYLYRVMKFNKCLIPEEGFYMIRFHSFYPWHSHGDYMHLCNDKDLKMLPWVKEFNKFDLYTKTTDLPDVNNLKVYYQSLIDKYCPGVLQW
;
A
#
# COMPACT_ATOMS: atom_id res chain seq x y z
N MET A 1 -7.01 -28.28 18.59
CA MET A 1 -6.15 -27.32 17.88
C MET A 1 -5.56 -28.00 16.66
N ARG A 2 -6.09 -27.70 15.46
CA ARG A 2 -5.40 -28.08 14.22
C ARG A 2 -4.39 -26.98 13.94
N ILE A 3 -3.11 -27.29 14.07
CA ILE A 3 -2.03 -26.47 13.55
C ILE A 3 -2.19 -26.52 12.03
N ILE A 4 -2.76 -25.47 11.45
CA ILE A 4 -2.72 -25.27 10.00
C ILE A 4 -1.25 -24.96 9.71
N ASN A 5 -0.56 -25.94 9.12
CA ASN A 5 0.80 -25.76 8.63
C ASN A 5 0.69 -24.82 7.42
N ILE A 6 0.78 -23.51 7.66
CA ILE A 6 0.82 -22.49 6.61
C ILE A 6 2.19 -22.70 5.94
N GLY A 7 2.19 -23.36 4.79
CA GLY A 7 3.38 -23.47 3.95
C GLY A 7 3.94 -22.08 3.59
N PRO A 8 5.14 -22.00 3.01
CA PRO A 8 5.74 -20.72 2.62
C PRO A 8 4.73 -19.88 1.82
N ASP A 9 4.66 -18.57 2.12
CA ASP A 9 3.82 -17.60 1.44
C ASP A 9 3.85 -17.83 -0.10
N PRO A 10 2.68 -17.96 -0.78
CA PRO A 10 2.63 -18.12 -2.24
C PRO A 10 3.34 -16.99 -3.01
N SER A 11 3.59 -15.84 -2.38
CA SER A 11 4.43 -14.78 -2.94
C SER A 11 5.87 -15.22 -3.23
N LEU A 12 6.35 -16.23 -2.51
CA LEU A 12 7.74 -16.68 -2.53
C LEU A 12 8.10 -17.49 -3.79
N ALA A 13 7.13 -17.80 -4.66
CA ALA A 13 7.29 -18.59 -5.88
C ALA A 13 7.38 -17.76 -7.18
N TYR A 14 6.93 -16.50 -7.18
CA TYR A 14 6.86 -15.66 -8.39
C TYR A 14 8.13 -14.84 -8.59
N ARG A 15 8.81 -14.99 -9.75
CA ARG A 15 10.21 -14.55 -9.96
C ARG A 15 10.50 -14.16 -11.43
N PRO A 16 9.90 -13.09 -11.98
CA PRO A 16 10.16 -12.68 -13.36
C PRO A 16 11.59 -12.13 -13.56
N ASN A 17 12.17 -11.52 -12.53
CA ASN A 17 13.49 -10.87 -12.60
C ASN A 17 14.69 -11.82 -12.34
N LEU A 18 14.47 -13.09 -12.00
CA LEU A 18 15.57 -14.03 -11.72
C LEU A 18 16.21 -14.64 -12.97
N GLU A 19 15.55 -14.56 -14.12
CA GLU A 19 16.08 -15.17 -15.35
C GLU A 19 17.04 -14.23 -16.11
N THR A 20 17.05 -12.93 -15.80
CA THR A 20 17.83 -11.94 -16.57
C THR A 20 18.46 -10.85 -15.68
N SER A 21 19.79 -10.95 -15.49
CA SER A 21 20.71 -10.01 -14.81
C SER A 21 20.95 -10.25 -13.30
N LYS A 22 21.99 -9.60 -12.75
CA LYS A 22 22.52 -9.76 -11.38
C LYS A 22 21.45 -9.44 -10.33
N ALA A 23 20.59 -10.41 -10.03
CA ALA A 23 19.42 -10.23 -9.17
C ALA A 23 19.79 -10.03 -7.69
N LYS A 24 19.01 -9.21 -6.99
CA LYS A 24 18.90 -9.24 -5.52
C LYS A 24 18.35 -10.61 -5.11
N ASP A 25 18.96 -11.23 -4.10
CA ASP A 25 18.41 -12.45 -3.53
C ASP A 25 17.13 -12.11 -2.76
N LYS A 26 16.26 -13.11 -2.57
CA LYS A 26 14.96 -12.93 -1.89
C LYS A 26 15.09 -12.36 -0.48
N GLU A 27 16.21 -12.64 0.18
CA GLU A 27 16.56 -12.15 1.53
C GLU A 27 16.94 -10.66 1.53
N ASP A 28 17.20 -10.08 0.36
CA ASP A 28 17.59 -8.68 0.20
C ASP A 28 16.38 -7.73 0.05
N TYR A 29 15.19 -8.27 -0.28
CA TYR A 29 13.96 -7.47 -0.37
C TYR A 29 13.35 -7.23 1.01
N ARG A 30 12.86 -6.00 1.24
CA ARG A 30 12.29 -5.57 2.54
C ARG A 30 13.21 -5.85 3.73
N ASN A 31 14.51 -5.65 3.55
CA ASN A 31 15.47 -5.80 4.63
C ASN A 31 15.40 -4.61 5.59
N PHE A 32 14.86 -4.84 6.79
CA PHE A 32 14.76 -3.84 7.86
C PHE A 32 15.85 -3.98 8.94
N GLU A 33 16.86 -4.81 8.71
CA GLU A 33 17.97 -5.01 9.65
C GLU A 33 19.25 -4.29 9.21
N SER A 34 19.44 -4.14 7.90
CA SER A 34 20.65 -3.57 7.31
C SER A 34 20.37 -2.97 5.93
N GLY A 35 21.23 -2.05 5.48
CA GLY A 35 21.14 -1.45 4.14
C GLY A 35 21.43 0.04 4.18
N ASN A 36 21.75 0.63 3.02
CA ASN A 36 22.13 2.05 2.95
C ASN A 36 20.94 3.00 3.21
N LEU A 37 19.72 2.50 3.07
CA LEU A 37 18.48 3.27 3.22
C LEU A 37 17.84 3.10 4.60
N ILE A 38 18.42 2.27 5.48
CA ILE A 38 17.76 1.86 6.72
C ILE A 38 17.48 3.02 7.67
N ASP A 39 18.36 4.02 7.73
CA ASP A 39 18.21 5.16 8.64
C ASP A 39 17.00 6.03 8.27
N ARG A 40 16.80 6.30 6.96
CA ARG A 40 15.62 7.06 6.51
C ARG A 40 14.33 6.26 6.74
N VAL A 41 14.34 4.97 6.45
CA VAL A 41 13.19 4.08 6.60
C VAL A 41 12.80 3.98 8.08
N PHE A 42 13.78 3.76 8.96
CA PHE A 42 13.56 3.72 10.40
C PHE A 42 12.99 5.05 10.93
N ASN A 43 13.51 6.19 10.46
CA ASN A 43 13.00 7.50 10.88
C ASN A 43 11.55 7.71 10.43
N THR A 44 11.21 7.37 9.20
CA THR A 44 9.84 7.47 8.67
C THR A 44 8.87 6.62 9.48
N TYR A 45 9.18 5.35 9.72
CA TYR A 45 8.35 4.48 10.56
C TYR A 45 8.31 4.93 12.03
N SER A 46 9.40 5.45 12.58
CA SER A 46 9.44 5.98 13.95
C SER A 46 8.48 7.16 14.12
N LEU A 47 8.45 8.08 13.16
CA LEU A 47 7.49 9.20 13.13
C LEU A 47 6.07 8.69 12.92
N MET A 48 5.86 7.79 11.95
CA MET A 48 4.56 7.18 11.66
C MET A 48 3.96 6.54 12.91
N HIS A 49 4.71 5.65 13.56
CA HIS A 49 4.26 4.95 14.75
C HIS A 49 4.09 5.86 15.95
N THR A 50 4.77 7.02 16.00
CA THR A 50 4.56 8.00 17.08
C THR A 50 3.26 8.79 16.89
N TYR A 51 2.91 9.18 15.67
CA TYR A 51 1.88 10.18 15.41
C TYR A 51 0.58 9.64 14.78
N GLN A 52 0.57 8.45 14.21
CA GLN A 52 -0.64 7.78 13.73
C GLN A 52 -1.47 7.31 14.94
N THR A 53 -2.37 8.18 15.39
CA THR A 53 -3.34 7.94 16.47
C THR A 53 -4.75 7.88 15.91
N VAL A 54 -5.70 7.39 16.69
CA VAL A 54 -7.13 7.45 16.33
C VAL A 54 -7.58 8.88 16.02
N GLU A 55 -7.11 9.85 16.82
CA GLU A 55 -7.44 11.27 16.61
C GLU A 55 -6.87 11.79 15.28
N PHE A 56 -5.58 11.54 15.03
CA PHE A 56 -4.91 11.96 13.80
C PHE A 56 -5.60 11.39 12.55
N VAL A 57 -5.89 10.09 12.56
CA VAL A 57 -6.53 9.45 11.40
C VAL A 57 -7.94 10.02 11.16
N ASN A 58 -8.75 10.21 12.20
CA ASN A 58 -10.07 10.84 12.04
C ASN A 58 -9.98 12.27 11.47
N GLN A 59 -8.96 13.03 11.89
CA GLN A 59 -8.69 14.35 11.34
C GLN A 59 -8.36 14.26 9.84
N LYS A 60 -7.47 13.35 9.44
CA LYS A 60 -7.10 13.18 8.02
C LYS A 60 -8.25 12.68 7.15
N HIS A 61 -9.09 11.79 7.66
CA HIS A 61 -10.34 11.45 6.99
C HIS A 61 -11.22 12.69 6.77
N THR A 62 -11.34 13.58 7.74
CA THR A 62 -12.13 14.81 7.58
C THR A 62 -11.53 15.76 6.56
N GLU A 63 -10.20 15.90 6.57
CA GLU A 63 -9.43 16.77 5.67
C GLU A 63 -9.52 16.32 4.21
N TRP A 64 -9.39 15.02 3.94
CA TRP A 64 -9.19 14.50 2.59
C TRP A 64 -10.45 13.89 1.94
N ASN A 65 -11.51 13.60 2.69
CA ASN A 65 -12.70 12.93 2.16
C ASN A 65 -13.53 13.79 1.17
N GLY A 66 -13.24 15.09 1.07
CA GLY A 66 -13.89 16.00 0.13
C GLY A 66 -13.36 15.93 -1.31
N CYS A 67 -12.18 15.32 -1.53
CA CYS A 67 -11.46 15.31 -2.81
C CYS A 67 -11.46 16.69 -3.51
N ASN A 68 -11.14 17.73 -2.75
CA ASN A 68 -11.25 19.13 -3.14
C ASN A 68 -9.89 19.84 -3.23
N HIS A 69 -8.78 19.11 -3.17
CA HIS A 69 -7.44 19.67 -3.24
C HIS A 69 -7.11 20.14 -4.65
N THR A 70 -7.42 19.31 -5.66
CA THR A 70 -7.15 19.67 -7.06
C THR A 70 -7.97 18.85 -8.05
N ARG A 71 -7.82 19.18 -9.33
CA ARG A 71 -8.46 18.49 -10.46
C ARG A 71 -7.41 18.18 -11.51
N MET A 72 -7.13 16.90 -11.74
CA MET A 72 -6.16 16.46 -12.76
C MET A 72 -6.51 15.06 -13.29
N GLY A 73 -5.96 14.69 -14.46
CA GLY A 73 -6.08 13.33 -14.98
C GLY A 73 -5.25 12.33 -14.19
N MET A 74 -5.62 11.05 -14.22
CA MET A 74 -4.87 9.97 -13.54
C MET A 74 -3.42 9.89 -14.03
N MET A 75 -3.17 10.02 -15.33
CA MET A 75 -1.82 10.00 -15.88
C MET A 75 -0.99 11.20 -15.42
N ASP A 76 -1.60 12.38 -15.27
CA ASP A 76 -0.91 13.56 -14.74
C ASP A 76 -0.48 13.35 -13.28
N ALA A 77 -1.34 12.68 -12.49
CA ALA A 77 -1.03 12.32 -11.10
C ALA A 77 0.09 11.28 -11.02
N ILE A 78 0.05 10.23 -11.84
CA ILE A 78 1.13 9.23 -11.96
C ILE A 78 2.46 9.91 -12.31
N MET A 79 2.45 10.80 -13.32
CA MET A 79 3.67 11.47 -13.75
C MET A 79 4.18 12.50 -12.74
N SER A 80 3.31 13.05 -11.88
CA SER A 80 3.74 13.93 -10.80
C SER A 80 4.64 13.20 -9.79
N LEU A 81 4.49 11.88 -9.66
CA LEU A 81 5.37 11.04 -8.85
C LEU A 81 6.81 10.91 -9.38
N ASP A 82 7.13 11.49 -10.55
CA ASP A 82 8.52 11.70 -10.99
C ASP A 82 9.33 12.54 -9.96
N GLN A 83 8.63 13.32 -9.14
CA GLN A 83 9.21 14.20 -8.12
C GLN A 83 9.29 13.56 -6.72
N LEU A 84 8.85 12.31 -6.57
CA LEU A 84 8.76 11.65 -5.27
C LEU A 84 9.63 10.39 -5.21
N VAL A 85 10.46 10.32 -4.17
CA VAL A 85 11.14 9.10 -3.73
C VAL A 85 10.54 8.69 -2.40
N ASP A 86 10.16 7.41 -2.27
CA ASP A 86 9.56 6.86 -1.06
C ASP A 86 10.63 6.63 0.03
N GLU A 87 10.49 7.35 1.15
CA GLU A 87 11.42 7.28 2.29
C GLU A 87 11.19 6.04 3.17
N SER A 88 10.07 5.35 3.03
CA SER A 88 9.74 4.12 3.76
C SER A 88 10.20 2.85 3.05
N ASP A 89 10.52 2.95 1.75
CA ASP A 89 10.95 1.81 0.94
C ASP A 89 12.47 1.54 1.10
N PRO A 90 12.86 0.34 1.60
CA PRO A 90 14.27 -0.05 1.71
C PRO A 90 14.86 -0.56 0.39
N ASP A 91 14.05 -0.79 -0.64
CA ASP A 91 14.44 -1.51 -1.86
C ASP A 91 14.79 -0.60 -3.04
N VAL A 92 14.20 0.59 -3.11
CA VAL A 92 14.33 1.51 -4.24
C VAL A 92 14.71 2.92 -3.81
N ASP A 93 15.42 3.63 -4.69
CA ASP A 93 15.85 5.02 -4.53
C ASP A 93 15.73 5.79 -5.86
N PHE A 94 14.62 5.56 -6.56
CA PHE A 94 14.28 6.21 -7.83
C PHE A 94 12.83 6.71 -7.80
N PRO A 95 12.42 7.57 -8.74
CA PRO A 95 11.07 8.14 -8.72
C PRO A 95 9.95 7.10 -8.74
N ASN A 96 8.94 7.27 -7.87
CA ASN A 96 7.87 6.30 -7.67
C ASN A 96 6.98 6.09 -8.91
N SER A 97 7.01 7.02 -9.88
CA SER A 97 6.35 6.85 -11.18
C SER A 97 6.88 5.63 -11.95
N PHE A 98 8.17 5.33 -11.89
CA PHE A 98 8.74 4.16 -12.57
C PHE A 98 8.26 2.85 -11.93
N HIS A 99 8.16 2.84 -10.60
CA HIS A 99 7.62 1.70 -9.85
C HIS A 99 6.19 1.36 -10.30
N ALA A 100 5.33 2.37 -10.47
CA ALA A 100 3.98 2.19 -11.00
C ALA A 100 3.97 1.45 -12.36
N PHE A 101 4.83 1.83 -13.31
CA PHE A 101 4.92 1.13 -14.59
C PHE A 101 5.54 -0.28 -14.47
N GLN A 102 6.50 -0.49 -13.58
CA GLN A 102 7.11 -1.81 -13.33
C GLN A 102 6.07 -2.79 -12.80
N THR A 103 5.30 -2.39 -11.79
CA THR A 103 4.23 -3.22 -11.23
C THR A 103 3.17 -3.54 -12.27
N ALA A 104 2.73 -2.53 -13.03
CA ALA A 104 1.73 -2.70 -14.08
C ALA A 104 2.18 -3.69 -15.17
N GLU A 105 3.44 -3.58 -15.63
CA GLU A 105 3.99 -4.48 -16.64
C GLU A 105 4.17 -5.91 -16.12
N GLY A 106 4.60 -6.08 -14.86
CA GLY A 106 4.67 -7.41 -14.24
C GLY A 106 3.31 -8.09 -14.19
N ILE A 107 2.27 -7.37 -13.77
CA ILE A 107 0.90 -7.90 -13.76
C ILE A 107 0.44 -8.21 -15.19
N ARG A 108 0.71 -7.32 -16.16
CA ARG A 108 0.31 -7.49 -17.56
C ARG A 108 0.91 -8.74 -18.21
N GLN A 109 2.13 -9.12 -17.82
CA GLN A 109 2.79 -10.32 -18.33
C GLN A 109 2.12 -11.60 -17.84
N GLU A 110 1.75 -11.67 -16.55
CA GLU A 110 1.18 -12.89 -15.95
C GLU A 110 -0.34 -12.99 -16.09
N HIS A 111 -1.03 -11.87 -16.11
CA HIS A 111 -2.49 -11.80 -16.14
C HIS A 111 -3.01 -11.07 -17.38
N PRO A 112 -2.57 -11.42 -18.62
CA PRO A 112 -2.87 -10.64 -19.82
C PRO A 112 -4.37 -10.50 -20.12
N ASP A 113 -5.21 -11.36 -19.53
CA ASP A 113 -6.66 -11.36 -19.62
C ASP A 113 -7.35 -10.36 -18.68
N LYS A 114 -6.63 -9.71 -17.75
CA LYS A 114 -7.18 -8.86 -16.69
C LYS A 114 -6.69 -7.43 -16.79
N GLU A 115 -7.13 -6.73 -17.84
CA GLU A 115 -6.79 -5.32 -18.08
C GLU A 115 -6.99 -4.40 -16.86
N TRP A 116 -8.06 -4.60 -16.09
CA TRP A 116 -8.31 -3.83 -14.87
C TRP A 116 -7.22 -4.04 -13.81
N PHE A 117 -6.59 -5.21 -13.77
CA PHE A 117 -5.55 -5.55 -12.82
C PHE A 117 -4.21 -4.90 -13.23
N HIS A 118 -3.95 -4.76 -14.53
CA HIS A 118 -2.81 -3.99 -15.03
C HIS A 118 -2.93 -2.52 -14.60
N LEU A 119 -4.15 -1.96 -14.71
CA LEU A 119 -4.42 -0.60 -14.24
C LEU A 119 -4.24 -0.48 -12.73
N VAL A 120 -4.70 -1.45 -11.93
CA VAL A 120 -4.44 -1.48 -10.47
C VAL A 120 -2.95 -1.40 -10.19
N GLY A 121 -2.12 -2.17 -10.92
CA GLY A 121 -0.65 -2.05 -10.86
C GLY A 121 -0.14 -0.64 -11.11
N LEU A 122 -0.69 0.03 -12.11
CA LEU A 122 -0.27 1.39 -12.45
C LEU A 122 -0.66 2.42 -11.38
N ILE A 123 -1.85 2.28 -10.80
CA ILE A 123 -2.43 3.36 -9.99
C ILE A 123 -2.25 3.19 -8.48
N HIS A 124 -1.92 2.00 -7.97
CA HIS A 124 -1.96 1.68 -6.53
C HIS A 124 -1.31 2.73 -5.62
N ASP A 125 -0.19 3.28 -6.08
CA ASP A 125 0.63 4.24 -5.34
C ASP A 125 0.31 5.71 -5.61
N VAL A 126 -0.66 6.01 -6.48
CA VAL A 126 -0.92 7.40 -6.89
C VAL A 126 -1.38 8.26 -5.70
N GLY A 127 -1.92 7.66 -4.65
CA GLY A 127 -2.22 8.35 -3.40
C GLY A 127 -1.01 9.01 -2.74
N LYS A 128 0.22 8.61 -3.10
CA LYS A 128 1.45 9.24 -2.62
C LYS A 128 1.63 10.69 -3.07
N ILE A 129 0.82 11.16 -4.02
CA ILE A 129 0.78 12.56 -4.44
C ILE A 129 0.52 13.53 -3.27
N MET A 130 -0.09 13.07 -2.18
CA MET A 130 -0.25 13.85 -0.94
C MET A 130 1.09 14.39 -0.41
N ALA A 131 2.21 13.67 -0.59
CA ALA A 131 3.53 14.14 -0.20
C ALA A 131 4.02 15.35 -1.01
N LEU A 132 3.47 15.56 -2.20
CA LEU A 132 3.70 16.76 -3.02
C LEU A 132 2.78 17.92 -2.63
N TRP A 133 1.81 17.68 -1.74
CA TRP A 133 0.88 18.66 -1.18
C TRP A 133 1.13 18.88 0.32
N ASP A 134 2.42 18.89 0.68
CA ASP A 134 2.93 19.23 2.01
C ASP A 134 2.57 18.23 3.15
N GLU A 135 2.01 17.06 2.84
CA GLU A 135 1.91 16.00 3.84
C GLU A 135 3.30 15.37 4.10
N PRO A 136 3.69 15.16 5.37
CA PRO A 136 4.93 14.47 5.66
C PRO A 136 4.81 13.01 5.22
N GLN A 137 5.90 12.43 4.70
CA GLN A 137 5.89 11.08 4.14
C GLN A 137 5.36 10.02 5.12
N TRP A 138 5.62 10.13 6.43
CA TRP A 138 5.07 9.19 7.43
C TRP A 138 3.53 9.17 7.54
N ALA A 139 2.85 10.20 7.01
CA ALA A 139 1.40 10.29 6.89
C ALA A 139 0.89 9.91 5.48
N VAL A 140 1.77 9.42 4.61
CA VAL A 140 1.48 9.14 3.19
C VAL A 140 1.91 7.73 2.81
N VAL A 141 3.16 7.34 3.06
CA VAL A 141 3.78 6.09 2.63
C VAL A 141 3.94 5.09 3.78
N GLY A 142 4.39 3.87 3.46
CA GLY A 142 4.77 2.85 4.43
C GLY A 142 3.67 1.85 4.77
N ASP A 143 4.08 0.77 5.43
CA ASP A 143 3.20 -0.30 5.89
C ASP A 143 2.12 0.25 6.82
N THR A 144 0.86 -0.10 6.56
CA THR A 144 -0.28 0.34 7.35
C THR A 144 -0.59 -0.61 8.50
N PHE A 145 -1.28 -0.08 9.51
CA PHE A 145 -1.75 -0.86 10.66
C PHE A 145 -3.06 -0.26 11.22
N PRO A 146 -3.93 -1.07 11.85
CA PRO A 146 -5.10 -0.55 12.56
C PRO A 146 -4.70 0.38 13.71
N VAL A 147 -5.25 1.58 13.73
CA VAL A 147 -5.24 2.43 14.94
C VAL A 147 -6.41 2.05 15.85
N GLY A 148 -6.35 2.39 17.13
CA GLY A 148 -7.49 2.18 18.04
C GLY A 148 -7.69 0.74 18.54
N CYS A 149 -6.76 -0.17 18.25
CA CYS A 149 -6.61 -1.46 18.93
C CYS A 149 -5.12 -1.73 19.21
N LYS A 150 -4.83 -2.79 19.96
CA LYS A 150 -3.46 -3.16 20.31
C LYS A 150 -2.62 -3.41 19.05
N PHE A 151 -1.53 -2.67 18.90
CA PHE A 151 -0.55 -2.88 17.85
C PHE A 151 0.08 -4.28 17.98
N GLN A 152 -0.05 -5.10 16.94
CA GLN A 152 0.47 -6.47 16.89
C GLN A 152 1.95 -6.55 16.48
N ASN A 153 2.53 -7.74 16.57
CA ASN A 153 3.99 -7.94 16.62
C ASN A 153 4.65 -7.86 15.24
N SER A 154 3.93 -8.16 14.17
CA SER A 154 4.50 -8.14 12.82
C SER A 154 4.53 -6.75 12.18
N ILE A 155 4.12 -5.70 12.89
CA ILE A 155 4.36 -4.33 12.43
C ILE A 155 5.87 -4.09 12.40
N VAL A 156 6.36 -3.52 11.30
CA VAL A 156 7.78 -3.17 11.13
C VAL A 156 8.23 -2.31 12.32
N PHE A 157 9.38 -2.62 12.91
CA PHE A 157 9.91 -1.89 14.08
C PHE A 157 8.98 -1.80 15.31
N ARG A 158 7.98 -2.69 15.44
CA ARG A 158 7.00 -2.68 16.55
C ARG A 158 7.60 -2.49 17.93
N ASN A 159 8.75 -3.09 18.19
CA ASN A 159 9.37 -3.14 19.53
C ASN A 159 10.05 -1.84 19.97
N ASN A 160 10.37 -0.91 19.04
CA ASN A 160 11.19 0.26 19.35
C ASN A 160 10.61 1.61 18.90
N THR A 161 9.52 1.62 18.13
CA THR A 161 8.98 2.87 17.53
C THR A 161 7.63 3.32 18.10
N PHE A 162 6.88 2.47 18.81
CA PHE A 162 5.58 2.83 19.39
C PHE A 162 5.64 3.46 20.79
N LEU A 163 6.82 3.50 21.41
CA LEU A 163 7.00 3.93 22.81
C LEU A 163 6.47 5.34 23.12
N LYS A 164 6.42 6.22 22.10
CA LYS A 164 5.94 7.60 22.20
C LYS A 164 4.51 7.80 21.72
N ASN A 165 3.86 6.75 21.18
CA ASN A 165 2.48 6.84 20.75
C ASN A 165 1.56 6.92 21.99
N PRO A 166 0.72 7.96 22.12
CA PRO A 166 -0.20 8.07 23.25
C PRO A 166 -1.25 6.95 23.28
N ASP A 167 -1.60 6.35 22.14
CA ASP A 167 -2.62 5.31 22.05
C ASP A 167 -2.11 3.93 22.52
N ASP A 168 -0.80 3.65 22.47
CA ASP A 168 -0.23 2.35 22.93
C ASP A 168 -0.40 2.17 24.46
N ASN A 169 -0.50 3.28 25.21
CA ASN A 169 -0.74 3.28 26.65
C ASN A 169 -2.19 3.61 27.03
N ASN A 170 -3.06 3.86 26.05
CA ASN A 170 -4.44 4.23 26.31
C ASN A 170 -5.30 2.97 26.54
N PRO A 171 -5.94 2.79 27.71
CA PRO A 171 -6.74 1.58 28.02
C PRO A 171 -7.93 1.36 27.08
N LYS A 172 -8.37 2.40 26.35
CA LYS A 172 -9.42 2.28 25.34
C LYS A 172 -8.91 1.63 24.05
N TYR A 173 -7.62 1.77 23.75
CA TYR A 173 -7.04 1.40 22.46
C TYR A 173 -6.04 0.25 22.58
N ASN A 174 -5.42 0.01 23.74
CA ASN A 174 -4.37 -0.99 23.89
C ASN A 174 -4.85 -2.40 24.27
N THR A 175 -6.14 -2.69 24.09
CA THR A 175 -6.70 -4.05 24.19
C THR A 175 -6.76 -4.71 22.82
N GLU A 176 -6.93 -6.04 22.77
CA GLU A 176 -6.96 -6.80 21.51
C GLU A 176 -7.92 -6.19 20.48
N PHE A 177 -9.14 -5.86 20.89
CA PHE A 177 -10.14 -5.27 20.01
C PHE A 177 -10.18 -3.74 20.08
N GLY A 178 -9.74 -3.13 21.20
CA GLY A 178 -9.79 -1.68 21.38
C GLY A 178 -11.19 -1.11 21.16
N ILE A 179 -11.37 -0.31 20.10
CA ILE A 179 -12.67 0.26 19.70
C ILE A 179 -13.51 -0.64 18.78
N TYR A 180 -12.99 -1.78 18.35
CA TYR A 180 -13.62 -2.63 17.34
C TYR A 180 -14.44 -3.76 17.95
N GLU A 181 -15.42 -4.24 17.20
CA GLU A 181 -16.09 -5.50 17.48
C GLU A 181 -15.31 -6.67 16.86
N PRO A 182 -15.37 -7.88 17.44
CA PRO A 182 -14.78 -9.07 16.85
C PRO A 182 -15.29 -9.31 15.43
N ASN A 183 -14.37 -9.60 14.50
CA ASN A 183 -14.68 -9.88 13.09
C ASN A 183 -15.53 -8.79 12.41
N CYS A 184 -15.37 -7.52 12.83
CA CYS A 184 -16.11 -6.39 12.26
C CYS A 184 -15.88 -6.19 10.75
N GLY A 185 -14.80 -6.73 10.20
CA GLY A 185 -14.39 -6.60 8.81
C GLY A 185 -13.47 -5.41 8.62
N LEU A 186 -12.44 -5.57 7.79
CA LEU A 186 -11.44 -4.52 7.55
C LEU A 186 -12.05 -3.24 6.95
N ASP A 187 -13.20 -3.34 6.28
CA ASP A 187 -13.95 -2.17 5.80
C ASP A 187 -14.39 -1.22 6.93
N ASN A 188 -14.55 -1.73 8.16
CA ASN A 188 -14.95 -1.00 9.36
C ASN A 188 -13.77 -0.68 10.31
N VAL A 189 -12.55 -1.02 9.90
CA VAL A 189 -11.34 -0.74 10.69
C VAL A 189 -10.75 0.59 10.27
N LEU A 190 -10.33 1.38 11.26
CA LEU A 190 -9.59 2.62 11.03
C LEU A 190 -8.11 2.28 10.86
N MET A 191 -7.63 2.31 9.63
CA MET A 191 -6.22 2.08 9.30
C MET A 191 -5.42 3.37 9.52
N SER A 192 -4.13 3.26 9.86
CA SER A 192 -3.19 4.38 9.80
C SER A 192 -3.32 5.09 8.46
N TRP A 193 -3.42 6.42 8.48
CA TRP A 193 -3.71 7.22 7.30
C TRP A 193 -2.54 7.19 6.30
N GLY A 194 -2.85 7.06 5.02
CA GLY A 194 -1.86 7.03 3.95
C GLY A 194 -2.48 6.86 2.55
N HIS A 195 -1.62 6.59 1.58
CA HIS A 195 -1.96 6.49 0.16
C HIS A 195 -3.03 5.43 -0.16
N ASP A 196 -3.06 4.29 0.53
CA ASP A 196 -4.08 3.25 0.36
C ASP A 196 -5.51 3.78 0.53
N GLU A 197 -5.82 4.30 1.72
CA GLU A 197 -7.17 4.77 2.08
C GLU A 197 -7.53 6.03 1.28
N TYR A 198 -6.56 6.93 1.08
CA TYR A 198 -6.76 8.13 0.28
C TYR A 198 -7.14 7.79 -1.16
N LEU A 199 -6.36 6.94 -1.86
CA LEU A 199 -6.65 6.59 -3.24
C LEU A 199 -7.95 5.79 -3.35
N TYR A 200 -8.22 4.88 -2.41
CA TYR A 200 -9.51 4.18 -2.33
C TYR A 200 -10.67 5.18 -2.31
N ARG A 201 -10.59 6.23 -1.48
CA ARG A 201 -11.61 7.28 -1.40
C ARG A 201 -11.72 8.09 -2.68
N VAL A 202 -10.60 8.51 -3.27
CA VAL A 202 -10.58 9.23 -4.56
C VAL A 202 -11.28 8.41 -5.64
N MET A 203 -10.97 7.13 -5.77
CA MET A 203 -11.60 6.26 -6.75
C MET A 203 -13.11 6.10 -6.50
N LYS A 204 -13.53 5.97 -5.23
CA LYS A 204 -14.96 5.89 -4.87
C LYS A 204 -15.70 7.19 -5.18
N PHE A 205 -15.10 8.33 -4.84
CA PHE A 205 -15.66 9.66 -5.07
C PHE A 205 -15.86 9.93 -6.56
N ASN A 206 -14.86 9.58 -7.38
CA ASN A 206 -14.89 9.74 -8.83
C ASN A 206 -15.63 8.60 -9.56
N LYS A 207 -16.17 7.61 -8.83
CA LYS A 207 -16.94 6.49 -9.37
C LYS A 207 -16.18 5.70 -10.45
N CYS A 208 -14.90 5.46 -10.21
CA CYS A 208 -14.08 4.61 -11.08
C CYS A 208 -14.71 3.22 -11.24
N LEU A 209 -14.58 2.63 -12.43
CA LEU A 209 -15.24 1.39 -12.85
C LEU A 209 -14.39 0.13 -12.61
N ILE A 210 -13.45 0.19 -11.67
CA ILE A 210 -12.59 -0.94 -11.27
C ILE A 210 -13.44 -1.94 -10.47
N PRO A 211 -13.23 -3.27 -10.61
CA PRO A 211 -13.97 -4.26 -9.82
C PRO A 211 -13.64 -4.17 -8.32
N GLU A 212 -14.47 -4.81 -7.48
CA GLU A 212 -14.35 -4.72 -6.02
C GLU A 212 -12.98 -5.22 -5.54
N GLU A 213 -12.44 -6.26 -6.15
CA GLU A 213 -11.12 -6.81 -5.88
C GLU A 213 -10.03 -5.75 -6.10
N GLY A 214 -10.12 -4.95 -7.17
CA GLY A 214 -9.15 -3.89 -7.46
C GLY A 214 -9.21 -2.75 -6.44
N PHE A 215 -10.43 -2.33 -6.04
CA PHE A 215 -10.59 -1.37 -4.94
C PHE A 215 -10.02 -1.91 -3.62
N TYR A 216 -10.26 -3.18 -3.32
CA TYR A 216 -9.83 -3.80 -2.08
C TYR A 216 -8.31 -3.98 -2.03
N MET A 217 -7.68 -4.39 -3.14
CA MET A 217 -6.22 -4.47 -3.25
C MET A 217 -5.58 -3.11 -2.99
N ILE A 218 -6.04 -2.06 -3.65
CA ILE A 218 -5.49 -0.70 -3.44
C ILE A 218 -5.65 -0.25 -1.98
N ARG A 219 -6.79 -0.55 -1.35
CA ARG A 219 -7.06 -0.11 0.03
C ARG A 219 -6.22 -0.81 1.10
N PHE A 220 -5.67 -2.00 0.82
CA PHE A 220 -5.01 -2.83 1.82
C PHE A 220 -3.68 -3.43 1.36
N HIS A 221 -3.08 -2.91 0.28
CA HIS A 221 -1.81 -3.43 -0.24
C HIS A 221 -0.62 -3.07 0.64
N SER A 222 -0.73 -2.02 1.46
CA SER A 222 0.28 -1.69 2.47
C SER A 222 0.05 -2.41 3.79
N PHE A 223 -1.02 -3.22 3.95
CA PHE A 223 -1.36 -3.85 5.22
C PHE A 223 -0.58 -5.16 5.47
N TYR A 224 0.75 -5.06 5.41
CA TYR A 224 1.70 -6.18 5.52
C TYR A 224 1.50 -7.05 6.77
N PRO A 225 1.19 -6.50 7.96
CA PRO A 225 0.87 -7.33 9.12
C PRO A 225 -0.22 -8.38 8.83
N TRP A 226 -1.25 -7.99 8.08
CA TRP A 226 -2.34 -8.89 7.73
C TRP A 226 -1.98 -9.81 6.57
N HIS A 227 -1.67 -9.25 5.40
CA HIS A 227 -1.59 -10.09 4.19
C HIS A 227 -0.32 -10.95 4.14
N SER A 228 0.78 -10.54 4.78
CA SER A 228 2.05 -11.27 4.74
C SER A 228 2.30 -12.08 6.01
N HIS A 229 1.88 -11.59 7.18
CA HIS A 229 2.25 -12.17 8.47
C HIS A 229 1.10 -12.85 9.22
N GLY A 230 -0.16 -12.63 8.81
CA GLY A 230 -1.32 -13.25 9.43
C GLY A 230 -1.73 -12.65 10.78
N ASP A 231 -1.24 -11.46 11.11
CA ASP A 231 -1.73 -10.64 12.21
C ASP A 231 -3.11 -10.03 11.86
N TYR A 232 -3.82 -9.51 12.87
CA TYR A 232 -5.14 -8.85 12.77
C TYR A 232 -6.32 -9.71 12.27
N MET A 233 -6.17 -11.03 12.22
CA MET A 233 -7.26 -11.94 11.81
C MET A 233 -8.51 -11.87 12.70
N HIS A 234 -8.38 -11.39 13.94
CA HIS A 234 -9.50 -11.17 14.87
C HIS A 234 -10.42 -10.01 14.44
N LEU A 235 -9.97 -9.11 13.55
CA LEU A 235 -10.78 -8.04 12.96
C LEU A 235 -11.40 -8.47 11.61
N CYS A 236 -10.84 -9.50 10.96
CA CYS A 236 -11.24 -9.92 9.63
C CYS A 236 -12.58 -10.67 9.62
N ASN A 237 -13.38 -10.47 8.58
CA ASN A 237 -14.60 -11.22 8.28
C ASN A 237 -14.46 -12.12 7.02
N ASP A 238 -15.54 -12.81 6.63
CA ASP A 238 -15.53 -13.71 5.47
C ASP A 238 -15.16 -13.03 4.14
N LYS A 239 -15.47 -11.73 3.97
CA LYS A 239 -15.08 -10.97 2.77
C LYS A 239 -13.57 -10.79 2.75
N ASP A 240 -12.97 -10.40 3.86
CA ASP A 240 -11.52 -10.17 3.96
C ASP A 240 -10.75 -11.46 3.67
N LEU A 241 -11.24 -12.60 4.17
CA LEU A 241 -10.67 -13.92 3.86
C LEU A 241 -10.72 -14.28 2.37
N LYS A 242 -11.79 -13.88 1.65
CA LYS A 242 -11.92 -14.09 0.20
C LYS A 242 -11.06 -13.12 -0.61
N MET A 243 -10.79 -11.94 -0.07
CA MET A 243 -9.95 -10.93 -0.73
C MET A 243 -8.45 -11.16 -0.49
N LEU A 244 -8.07 -11.83 0.59
CA LEU A 244 -6.67 -12.10 0.92
C LEU A 244 -5.85 -12.72 -0.24
N PRO A 245 -6.35 -13.70 -1.01
CA PRO A 245 -5.62 -14.21 -2.17
C PRO A 245 -5.35 -13.15 -3.26
N TRP A 246 -6.27 -12.22 -3.47
CA TRP A 246 -6.09 -11.11 -4.42
C TRP A 246 -5.00 -10.14 -3.96
N VAL A 247 -5.06 -9.73 -2.70
CA VAL A 247 -4.03 -8.84 -2.11
C VAL A 247 -2.65 -9.50 -2.14
N LYS A 248 -2.57 -10.79 -1.80
CA LYS A 248 -1.32 -11.56 -1.91
C LYS A 248 -0.81 -11.68 -3.34
N GLU A 249 -1.69 -11.85 -4.31
CA GLU A 249 -1.32 -11.90 -5.73
C GLU A 249 -0.75 -10.56 -6.20
N PHE A 250 -1.43 -9.46 -5.88
CA PHE A 250 -0.97 -8.11 -6.19
C PHE A 250 0.40 -7.81 -5.55
N ASN A 251 0.56 -8.12 -4.26
CA ASN A 251 1.78 -7.85 -3.49
C ASN A 251 3.03 -8.49 -4.11
N LYS A 252 2.90 -9.59 -4.86
CA LYS A 252 4.03 -10.19 -5.60
C LYS A 252 4.62 -9.22 -6.60
N PHE A 253 3.75 -8.53 -7.33
CA PHE A 253 4.15 -7.61 -8.37
C PHE A 253 4.65 -6.31 -7.77
N ASP A 254 3.91 -5.72 -6.82
CA ASP A 254 4.36 -4.53 -6.10
C ASP A 254 5.76 -4.74 -5.50
N LEU A 255 6.01 -5.86 -4.82
CA LEU A 255 7.31 -6.07 -4.21
C LEU A 255 8.42 -6.45 -5.22
N TYR A 256 8.20 -7.47 -6.05
CA TYR A 256 9.28 -8.14 -6.77
C TYR A 256 9.55 -7.58 -8.18
N THR A 257 8.74 -6.65 -8.69
CA THR A 257 9.06 -5.95 -9.95
C THR A 257 10.04 -4.79 -9.76
N LYS A 258 10.32 -4.39 -8.51
CA LYS A 258 11.27 -3.32 -8.18
C LYS A 258 12.67 -3.66 -8.68
N THR A 259 13.12 -2.92 -9.69
CA THR A 259 14.44 -3.09 -10.34
C THR A 259 15.01 -1.74 -10.79
N THR A 260 16.33 -1.65 -10.93
CA THR A 260 17.00 -0.47 -11.48
C THR A 260 16.84 -0.35 -13.00
N ASP A 261 16.38 -1.40 -13.68
CA ASP A 261 16.09 -1.37 -15.10
C ASP A 261 14.73 -0.70 -15.35
N LEU A 262 14.77 0.57 -15.75
CA LEU A 262 13.57 1.40 -15.88
C LEU A 262 12.84 1.13 -17.20
N PRO A 263 11.50 1.04 -17.20
CA PRO A 263 10.71 0.82 -18.41
C PRO A 263 10.73 2.04 -19.35
N ASP A 264 10.53 1.81 -20.65
CA ASP A 264 10.28 2.90 -21.61
C ASP A 264 8.84 3.42 -21.46
N VAL A 265 8.69 4.35 -20.53
CA VAL A 265 7.39 4.94 -20.17
C VAL A 265 6.67 5.54 -21.39
N ASN A 266 7.39 6.12 -22.35
CA ASN A 266 6.75 6.78 -23.51
C ASN A 266 6.01 5.76 -24.40
N ASN A 267 6.56 4.56 -24.56
CA ASN A 267 5.90 3.49 -25.31
C ASN A 267 4.72 2.89 -24.54
N LEU A 268 4.79 2.86 -23.21
CA LEU A 268 3.75 2.30 -22.35
C LEU A 268 2.54 3.23 -22.16
N LYS A 269 2.76 4.55 -22.19
CA LYS A 269 1.71 5.56 -21.94
C LYS A 269 0.46 5.36 -22.78
N VAL A 270 0.59 5.03 -24.06
CA VAL A 270 -0.57 4.86 -24.96
C VAL A 270 -1.48 3.72 -24.49
N TYR A 271 -0.88 2.58 -24.11
CA TYR A 271 -1.63 1.44 -23.59
C TYR A 271 -2.32 1.78 -22.28
N TYR A 272 -1.58 2.32 -21.31
CA TYR A 272 -2.11 2.62 -19.99
C TYR A 272 -3.13 3.77 -19.98
N GLN A 273 -2.96 4.78 -20.85
CA GLN A 273 -3.97 5.82 -21.05
C GLN A 273 -5.29 5.22 -21.53
N SER A 274 -5.26 4.21 -22.42
CA SER A 274 -6.51 3.55 -22.86
C SER A 274 -7.23 2.82 -21.71
N LEU A 275 -6.49 2.30 -20.72
CA LEU A 275 -7.08 1.71 -19.52
C LEU A 275 -7.64 2.78 -18.58
N ILE A 276 -6.94 3.90 -18.41
CA ILE A 276 -7.44 5.06 -17.66
C ILE A 276 -8.74 5.57 -18.28
N ASP A 277 -8.79 5.74 -19.60
CA ASP A 277 -9.99 6.19 -20.32
C ASP A 277 -11.16 5.20 -20.17
N LYS A 278 -10.87 3.91 -19.97
CA LYS A 278 -11.87 2.87 -19.76
C LYS A 278 -12.41 2.84 -18.34
N TYR A 279 -11.55 2.96 -17.33
CA TYR A 279 -11.92 2.69 -15.93
C TYR A 279 -11.97 3.93 -15.04
N CYS A 280 -11.17 4.96 -15.32
CA CYS A 280 -11.05 6.19 -14.54
C CYS A 280 -10.99 7.44 -15.46
N PRO A 281 -11.97 7.66 -16.36
CA PRO A 281 -11.83 8.62 -17.45
C PRO A 281 -11.83 10.08 -16.99
N GLY A 282 -11.13 10.91 -17.77
CA GLY A 282 -11.21 12.36 -17.70
C GLY A 282 -10.47 12.97 -16.52
N VAL A 283 -10.90 14.17 -16.14
CA VAL A 283 -10.32 14.92 -15.02
C VAL A 283 -10.99 14.48 -13.73
N LEU A 284 -10.20 13.89 -12.83
CA LEU A 284 -10.62 13.42 -11.53
C LEU A 284 -10.52 14.53 -10.49
N GLN A 285 -11.29 14.40 -9.42
CA GLN A 285 -11.23 15.22 -8.21
C GLN A 285 -10.37 14.51 -7.17
N TRP A 286 -9.35 15.21 -6.66
CA TRP A 286 -8.32 14.67 -5.77
C TRP A 286 -8.40 15.30 -4.40
#